data_AF-A0A1F8DSL7-F1
#
_entry.id   AF-A0A1F8DSL7-F1
#
_cell.length_a   1.000
_cell.length_b   1.000
_cell.length_c   1.000
_cell.angle_alpha   90.00
_cell.angle_beta   90.00
_cell.angle_gamma   90.00
#
_symmetry.space_group_name_H-M   'P 1'
#
loop_
_entity.id
_entity.type
_entity.pdbx_description
1 polymer ?
#
loop_
_entity_poly.entity_id
_entity_poly.type
_entity_poly.pdbx_seq_one_letter_code
_entity_poly.pdbx_strand_id
1 'polypeptide(L)'
;MAIAGDWEVRARIIDPQNADNVSEWSNPRVFNVVVGGITIGGLTIKFAAFSLVIVILLILGVLLILYFSNRVSRLKAMLLDKEISEANETVRKGFSEMRQNLFDELKLLESRKNLSAEEVERETRLLRDLKNLERGVEKEIDDIQEKRV
;
A
#
# COMPACT_ATOMS: atom_id res chain seq x y z
N MET A 1 35.60 30.86 6.39
CA MET A 1 34.93 29.70 7.03
C MET A 1 35.72 29.35 8.28
N ALA A 2 35.13 29.48 9.46
CA ALA A 2 35.77 28.94 10.67
C ALA A 2 35.67 27.41 10.63
N ILE A 3 36.79 26.73 10.82
CA ILE A 3 36.85 25.26 10.82
C ILE A 3 36.46 24.80 12.23
N ALA A 4 35.57 23.82 12.32
CA ALA A 4 35.17 23.23 13.61
C ALA A 4 36.38 22.54 14.27
N GLY A 5 36.56 22.75 15.57
CA GLY A 5 37.69 22.16 16.30
C GLY A 5 37.99 22.87 17.61
N ASP A 6 38.96 22.32 18.34
CA ASP A 6 39.53 22.95 19.53
C ASP A 6 40.59 23.95 19.08
N TRP A 7 40.34 25.22 19.39
CA TRP A 7 41.25 26.29 19.05
C TRP A 7 41.94 26.77 20.32
N GLU A 8 43.26 26.77 20.28
CA GLU A 8 44.10 27.30 21.34
C GLU A 8 44.51 28.73 20.98
N VAL A 9 44.19 29.69 21.85
CA VAL A 9 44.59 31.08 21.68
C VAL A 9 45.51 31.52 22.81
N ARG A 10 46.61 32.17 22.41
CA ARG A 10 47.62 32.78 23.29
C ARG A 10 47.87 34.21 22.84
N ALA A 11 48.16 35.09 23.79
CA ALA A 11 48.53 36.47 23.52
C ALA A 11 49.96 36.73 23.99
N ARG A 12 50.65 37.65 23.32
CA ARG A 12 51.92 38.23 23.79
C ARG A 12 51.99 39.69 23.37
N ILE A 13 52.77 40.48 24.09
CA ILE A 13 52.97 41.90 23.80
C ILE A 13 54.26 42.02 22.98
N ILE A 14 54.19 42.76 21.88
CA ILE A 14 55.35 43.14 21.06
C ILE A 14 55.58 44.63 21.29
N ASP A 15 56.78 45.00 21.71
CA ASP A 15 57.13 46.41 21.87
C ASP A 15 57.28 47.08 20.49
N PRO A 16 56.49 48.12 20.16
CA PRO A 16 56.54 48.77 18.85
C PRO A 16 57.86 49.52 18.58
N GLN A 17 58.64 49.84 19.61
CA GLN A 17 59.92 50.54 19.46
C GLN A 17 61.11 49.58 19.30
N ASN A 18 60.96 48.32 19.70
CA ASN A 18 61.98 47.29 19.57
C ASN A 18 61.33 45.93 19.29
N ALA A 19 61.31 45.53 18.02
CA ALA A 19 60.66 44.30 17.56
C ALA A 19 61.23 43.01 18.19
N ASP A 20 62.44 43.06 18.73
CA ASP A 20 63.09 41.92 19.39
C ASP A 20 62.70 41.78 20.86
N ASN A 21 62.05 42.80 21.46
CA ASN A 21 61.58 42.78 22.84
C ASN A 21 60.12 42.28 22.89
N VAL A 22 59.96 40.97 23.05
CA VAL A 22 58.67 40.29 23.06
C VAL A 22 58.41 39.65 24.41
N SER A 23 57.21 39.84 24.96
CA SER A 23 56.83 39.19 26.22
C SER A 23 56.68 37.68 26.06
N GLU A 24 56.73 36.95 27.18
CA GLU A 24 56.31 35.55 27.20
C GLU A 24 54.83 35.40 26.78
N TRP A 25 54.50 34.22 26.26
CA TRP A 25 53.14 33.87 25.89
C TRP A 25 52.25 33.78 27.13
N SER A 26 51.03 34.30 27.03
CA SER A 26 50.00 34.13 28.05
C SER A 26 49.59 32.67 28.22
N ASN A 27 48.98 32.35 29.37
CA ASN A 27 48.32 31.07 29.57
C ASN A 27 47.34 30.76 28.42
N PRO A 28 47.37 29.54 27.87
CA PRO A 28 46.50 29.19 26.77
C PRO A 28 45.05 29.12 27.20
N ARG A 29 44.17 29.61 26.34
CA ARG A 29 42.72 29.44 26.47
C ARG A 29 42.24 28.61 25.29
N VAL A 30 41.59 27.50 25.58
CA VAL A 30 40.99 26.62 24.58
C VAL A 30 39.50 26.94 24.50
N PHE A 31 39.00 27.17 23.29
CA PHE A 31 37.56 27.23 23.03
C PHE A 31 37.19 26.24 21.93
N ASN A 32 36.04 25.58 22.13
CA ASN A 32 35.50 24.62 21.19
C ASN A 32 34.57 25.34 20.22
N VAL A 33 34.90 25.30 18.92
CA VAL A 33 34.07 25.89 17.87
C VAL A 33 33.19 24.81 17.28
N VAL A 34 31.91 24.79 17.67
CA VAL A 34 30.90 23.91 17.09
C VAL A 34 30.14 24.66 15.99
N VAL A 35 30.15 24.11 14.78
CA VAL A 35 29.28 24.58 13.70
C VAL A 35 27.87 24.05 13.95
N GLY A 36 27.08 24.77 14.75
CA GLY A 36 25.74 24.38 15.16
C GLY A 36 24.62 24.75 14.18
N GLY A 37 24.93 25.54 13.14
CA GLY A 37 23.95 26.04 12.19
C GLY A 37 24.55 26.95 11.12
N ILE A 38 23.72 27.36 10.18
CA ILE A 38 24.08 28.32 9.13
C ILE A 38 23.44 29.66 9.49
N THR A 39 24.23 30.73 9.47
CA THR A 39 23.73 32.09 9.71
C THR A 39 23.54 32.79 8.37
N ILE A 40 22.29 33.15 8.04
CA ILE A 40 21.95 33.90 6.82
C ILE A 40 21.19 35.16 7.26
N GLY A 41 21.71 36.34 6.93
CA GLY A 41 21.04 37.62 7.25
C GLY A 41 20.77 37.87 8.74
N GLY A 42 21.60 37.33 9.64
CA GLY A 42 21.42 37.46 11.11
C GLY A 42 20.55 36.37 11.75
N LEU A 43 19.89 35.53 10.96
CA LEU A 43 19.17 34.35 11.45
C LEU A 43 20.09 33.13 11.49
N THR A 44 20.27 32.55 12.67
CA THR A 44 21.02 31.30 12.84
C THR A 44 20.07 30.11 12.82
N ILE A 45 20.08 29.33 11.74
CA ILE A 45 19.25 28.14 11.64
C ILE A 45 20.04 26.93 12.12
N LYS A 46 19.57 26.31 13.21
CA LYS A 46 20.18 25.11 13.79
C LYS A 46 19.87 23.89 12.93
N PHE A 47 20.87 23.06 12.63
CA PHE A 47 20.66 21.81 11.87
C PHE A 47 19.65 20.87 12.54
N ALA A 48 19.57 20.90 13.88
CA ALA A 48 18.57 20.16 14.64
C ALA A 48 17.12 20.52 14.23
N ALA A 49 16.83 21.81 14.01
CA ALA A 49 15.50 22.24 13.60
C ALA A 49 15.14 21.75 12.19
N PHE A 50 16.10 21.80 11.26
CA PHE A 50 15.92 21.23 9.91
C PHE A 50 15.68 19.72 9.96
N SER A 51 16.48 18.99 10.74
CA SER A 51 16.32 17.54 10.89
C SER A 51 14.94 17.18 11.45
N LEU A 52 14.43 17.95 12.42
CA LEU A 52 13.11 17.73 13.00
C LEU A 52 11.99 17.91 11.97
N VAL A 53 12.06 18.97 11.16
CA VAL A 53 11.08 19.22 10.09
C VAL A 53 11.09 18.08 9.07
N ILE A 54 12.28 17.60 8.67
CA ILE A 54 12.40 16.48 7.73
C ILE A 54 11.78 15.21 8.32
N VAL A 55 12.05 14.90 9.59
CA VAL A 55 11.47 13.73 10.27
C VAL A 55 9.95 13.81 10.31
N ILE A 56 9.38 14.98 10.64
CA ILE A 56 7.93 15.19 10.63
C ILE A 56 7.35 14.97 9.24
N LEU A 57 7.99 15.50 8.19
CA LEU A 57 7.56 15.32 6.81
C LEU A 57 7.61 13.85 6.38
N LEU A 58 8.64 13.09 6.80
CA LEU A 58 8.74 11.66 6.52
C LEU A 58 7.62 10.88 7.20
N ILE A 59 7.35 11.15 8.48
CA ILE A 59 6.24 10.51 9.22
C ILE A 59 4.92 10.83 8.55
N LEU A 60 4.67 12.10 8.19
CA LEU A 60 3.46 12.49 7.49
C LEU A 60 3.34 11.80 6.12
N GLY A 61 4.44 11.68 5.38
CA GLY A 61 4.49 10.95 4.12
C GLY A 61 4.10 9.48 4.28
N VAL A 62 4.66 8.79 5.28
CA VAL A 62 4.29 7.40 5.59
C VAL A 62 2.82 7.28 5.96
N LEU A 63 2.31 8.16 6.81
CA LEU A 63 0.90 8.16 7.20
C LEU A 63 -0.04 8.37 6.01
N LEU A 64 0.31 9.28 5.09
CA LEU A 64 -0.44 9.50 3.86
C LEU A 64 -0.42 8.25 2.97
N ILE A 65 0.74 7.64 2.77
CA ILE A 65 0.86 6.40 1.97
C ILE A 65 -0.02 5.30 2.55
N LEU A 66 0.02 5.09 3.87
CA LEU A 66 -0.82 4.09 4.55
C LEU A 66 -2.31 4.41 4.41
N TYR A 67 -2.69 5.68 4.60
CA TYR A 67 -4.08 6.12 4.46
C TYR A 67 -4.61 5.90 3.04
N PHE A 68 -3.87 6.35 2.03
CA PHE A 68 -4.26 6.18 0.63
C PHE A 68 -4.25 4.72 0.20
N SER A 69 -3.25 3.94 0.62
CA SER A 69 -3.18 2.51 0.33
C SER A 69 -4.39 1.77 0.88
N ASN A 70 -4.74 1.99 2.15
CA ASN A 70 -5.92 1.38 2.75
C ASN A 70 -7.23 1.83 2.07
N ARG A 71 -7.35 3.12 1.74
CA ARG A 71 -8.53 3.65 1.04
C ARG A 71 -8.68 3.03 -0.35
N VAL A 72 -7.61 2.95 -1.12
CA VAL A 72 -7.61 2.38 -2.47
C VAL A 72 -7.90 0.88 -2.42
N SER A 73 -7.31 0.14 -1.49
CA SER A 73 -7.57 -1.30 -1.32
C SER A 73 -9.03 -1.58 -1.02
N ARG A 74 -9.68 -0.77 -0.17
CA ARG A 74 -11.12 -0.90 0.12
C ARG A 74 -11.98 -0.64 -1.11
N LEU A 75 -11.67 0.41 -1.88
CA LEU A 75 -12.41 0.73 -3.11
C LEU A 75 -12.27 -0.38 -4.15
N LYS A 76 -11.05 -0.91 -4.33
CA LYS A 76 -10.79 -2.05 -5.22
C LYS A 76 -11.55 -3.30 -4.77
N ALA A 77 -11.56 -3.59 -3.47
CA ALA A 77 -12.30 -4.73 -2.92
C ALA A 77 -13.81 -4.61 -3.21
N MET A 78 -14.40 -3.43 -2.98
CA MET A 78 -15.82 -3.18 -3.26
C MET A 78 -16.18 -3.32 -4.74
N LEU A 79 -15.34 -2.79 -5.64
CA LEU A 79 -15.59 -2.90 -7.09
C LEU A 79 -15.50 -4.36 -7.56
N LEU A 80 -14.50 -5.09 -7.09
CA LEU A 80 -14.33 -6.49 -7.45
C LEU A 80 -15.45 -7.37 -6.89
N ASP A 81 -15.94 -7.09 -5.68
CA ASP A 81 -17.09 -7.80 -5.12
C ASP A 81 -18.35 -7.60 -5.96
N LYS A 82 -18.58 -6.38 -6.44
CA LYS A 82 -19.67 -6.07 -7.38
C LYS A 82 -19.52 -6.85 -8.69
N GLU A 83 -18.32 -6.85 -9.28
CA GLU A 83 -18.05 -7.60 -10.53
C GLU A 83 -18.26 -9.10 -10.35
N ILE A 84 -17.82 -9.68 -9.23
CA ILE A 84 -18.03 -11.10 -8.91
C ILE A 84 -19.53 -11.39 -8.76
N SER A 85 -20.28 -10.53 -8.05
CA SER A 85 -21.73 -10.68 -7.89
C SER A 85 -22.46 -10.62 -9.24
N GLU A 86 -22.09 -9.70 -10.13
CA GLU A 86 -22.69 -9.58 -11.47
C GLU A 86 -22.36 -10.80 -12.35
N ALA A 87 -21.11 -11.29 -12.28
CA ALA A 87 -20.69 -12.50 -12.96
C ALA A 87 -21.47 -13.73 -12.46
N ASN A 88 -21.64 -13.86 -11.14
CA ASN A 88 -22.42 -14.94 -10.53
C ASN A 88 -23.89 -14.91 -11.00
N GLU A 89 -24.52 -13.73 -11.00
CA GLU A 89 -25.90 -13.60 -11.47
C GLU A 89 -26.05 -13.99 -12.94
N THR A 90 -25.08 -13.62 -13.79
CA THR A 90 -25.04 -14.00 -15.21
C THR A 90 -24.91 -15.50 -15.40
N VAL A 91 -24.01 -16.14 -14.65
CA VAL A 91 -23.84 -17.60 -14.65
C VAL A 91 -25.13 -18.31 -14.21
N ARG A 92 -25.76 -17.83 -13.14
CA ARG A 92 -27.01 -18.40 -12.61
C ARG A 92 -28.16 -18.28 -13.62
N LYS A 93 -28.27 -17.16 -14.33
CA LYS A 93 -29.22 -16.99 -15.44
C LYS A 93 -28.95 -18.02 -16.55
N GLY A 94 -27.69 -18.19 -16.96
CA GLY A 94 -27.30 -19.18 -17.96
C GLY A 94 -27.67 -20.62 -17.57
N PHE A 95 -27.46 -21.00 -16.30
CA PHE A 95 -27.90 -22.31 -15.80
C PHE A 95 -29.42 -22.48 -15.82
N SER A 96 -30.16 -21.43 -15.43
CA SER A 96 -31.63 -21.46 -15.47
C SER A 96 -32.16 -21.61 -16.90
N GLU A 97 -31.59 -20.87 -17.86
CA GLU A 97 -31.94 -20.98 -19.28
C GLU A 97 -31.61 -22.37 -19.83
N MET A 98 -30.43 -22.92 -19.50
CA MET A 98 -30.05 -24.27 -19.92
C MET A 98 -31.00 -25.33 -19.37
N ARG A 99 -31.40 -25.20 -18.09
CA ARG A 99 -32.39 -26.09 -17.47
C ARG A 99 -33.74 -26.01 -18.18
N GLN A 100 -34.19 -24.81 -18.53
CA GLN A 100 -35.46 -24.60 -19.22
C GLN A 100 -35.43 -25.17 -20.64
N ASN A 101 -34.36 -24.92 -21.39
CA ASN A 101 -34.19 -25.46 -22.75
C ASN A 101 -34.18 -27.00 -22.75
N LEU A 102 -33.51 -27.63 -21.77
CA LEU A 102 -33.56 -29.08 -21.60
C LEU A 102 -34.99 -29.57 -21.36
N PHE A 103 -35.73 -28.90 -20.46
CA PHE A 103 -37.13 -29.23 -20.17
C PHE A 103 -38.04 -29.10 -21.41
N ASP A 104 -37.88 -28.04 -22.19
CA ASP A 104 -38.68 -27.80 -23.39
C ASP A 104 -38.37 -28.82 -24.49
N GLU A 105 -37.10 -29.18 -24.68
CA GLU A 105 -36.69 -30.21 -25.64
C GLU A 105 -37.25 -31.59 -25.26
N LEU A 106 -37.28 -31.91 -23.96
CA LEU A 106 -37.88 -33.14 -23.44
C LEU A 106 -39.39 -33.19 -23.65
N LYS A 107 -40.09 -32.08 -23.39
CA LYS A 107 -41.53 -31.98 -23.64
C LYS A 107 -41.88 -32.19 -25.12
N LEU A 108 -41.02 -31.72 -26.02
CA LEU A 108 -41.15 -32.00 -27.46
C LEU A 108 -40.93 -33.49 -27.77
N LEU A 109 -39.96 -34.16 -27.15
CA LEU A 109 -39.73 -35.60 -27.32
C LEU A 109 -40.88 -36.45 -26.75
N GLU A 110 -41.42 -36.10 -25.59
CA GLU A 110 -42.58 -36.76 -24.96
C GLU A 110 -43.82 -36.65 -25.85
N SER A 111 -44.06 -35.47 -26.44
CA SER A 111 -45.19 -35.23 -27.35
C SER A 111 -45.14 -36.11 -28.62
N ARG A 112 -43.96 -36.62 -28.99
CA ARG A 112 -43.77 -37.57 -30.11
C ARG A 112 -44.05 -39.04 -29.73
N LYS A 113 -44.53 -39.31 -28.51
CA LYS A 113 -45.01 -40.61 -28.01
C LYS A 113 -44.00 -41.77 -28.05
N ASN A 114 -42.71 -41.53 -27.78
CA ASN A 114 -41.73 -42.61 -27.79
C ASN A 114 -40.54 -42.39 -26.84
N LEU A 115 -40.77 -41.83 -25.64
CA LEU A 115 -39.70 -41.84 -24.63
C LEU A 115 -39.48 -43.27 -24.13
N SER A 116 -38.31 -43.82 -24.41
CA SER A 116 -37.81 -45.03 -23.78
C SER A 116 -37.59 -44.77 -22.29
N ALA A 117 -37.80 -45.77 -21.42
CA ALA A 117 -37.45 -45.67 -20.00
C ALA A 117 -35.98 -45.24 -19.78
N GLU A 118 -35.10 -45.58 -20.73
CA GLU A 118 -33.69 -45.19 -20.75
C GLU A 118 -33.48 -43.68 -20.98
N GLU A 119 -34.35 -43.03 -21.76
CA GLU A 119 -34.26 -41.58 -22.04
C GLU A 119 -34.68 -40.75 -20.81
N VAL A 120 -35.72 -41.19 -20.09
CA VAL A 120 -36.16 -40.56 -18.83
C VAL A 120 -35.10 -40.69 -17.73
N GLU A 121 -34.41 -41.84 -17.68
CA GLU A 121 -33.31 -42.02 -16.72
C GLU A 121 -32.10 -41.12 -17.07
N ARG A 122 -31.78 -41.00 -18.36
CA ARG A 122 -30.70 -40.12 -18.85
C ARG A 122 -31.01 -38.64 -18.57
N GLU A 123 -32.25 -38.22 -18.72
CA GLU A 123 -32.73 -36.89 -18.33
C GLU A 123 -32.50 -36.61 -16.84
N THR A 124 -32.95 -37.53 -15.99
CA THR A 124 -32.85 -37.36 -14.53
C THR A 124 -31.38 -37.26 -14.11
N ARG A 125 -30.47 -37.95 -14.81
CA ARG A 125 -29.03 -37.80 -14.66
C ARG A 125 -28.55 -36.41 -15.11
N LEU A 126 -28.89 -35.96 -16.31
CA LEU A 126 -28.46 -34.66 -16.84
C LEU A 126 -28.92 -33.47 -15.99
N LEU A 127 -30.19 -33.45 -15.54
CA LEU A 127 -30.70 -32.39 -14.67
C LEU A 127 -30.01 -32.38 -13.30
N ARG A 128 -29.72 -33.57 -12.76
CA ARG A 128 -28.96 -33.70 -11.51
C ARG A 128 -27.52 -33.25 -11.67
N ASP A 129 -26.87 -33.59 -12.78
CA ASP A 129 -25.50 -33.18 -13.07
C ASP A 129 -25.43 -31.66 -13.23
N LEU A 130 -26.38 -31.05 -13.95
CA LEU A 130 -26.49 -29.59 -14.09
C LEU A 130 -26.63 -28.91 -12.73
N LYS A 131 -27.51 -29.44 -11.86
CA LYS A 131 -27.73 -28.92 -10.51
C LYS A 131 -26.50 -29.06 -9.61
N ASN A 132 -25.75 -30.15 -9.76
CA ASN A 132 -24.50 -30.34 -9.03
C ASN A 132 -23.43 -29.35 -9.50
N LEU A 133 -23.40 -29.06 -10.81
CA LEU A 133 -22.48 -28.10 -11.42
C LEU A 133 -22.81 -26.66 -10.96
N GLU A 134 -24.10 -26.29 -10.98
CA GLU A 134 -24.58 -25.00 -10.44
C GLU A 134 -24.13 -24.80 -8.98
N ARG A 135 -24.38 -25.77 -8.11
CA ARG A 135 -23.95 -25.72 -6.70
C ARG A 135 -22.44 -25.69 -6.52
N GLY A 136 -21.70 -26.40 -7.37
CA GLY A 136 -20.23 -26.41 -7.34
C GLY A 136 -19.67 -25.03 -7.67
N VAL A 137 -20.24 -24.36 -8.67
CA VAL A 137 -19.85 -23.00 -9.06
C VAL A 137 -20.26 -21.97 -8.00
N GLU A 138 -21.47 -22.04 -7.46
CA GLU A 138 -21.92 -21.16 -6.36
C GLU A 138 -20.95 -21.26 -5.16
N LYS A 139 -20.58 -22.48 -4.77
CA LYS A 139 -19.62 -22.69 -3.67
C LYS A 139 -18.23 -22.13 -3.97
N GLU A 140 -17.71 -22.32 -5.18
CA GLU A 140 -16.39 -21.80 -5.54
C GLU A 140 -16.37 -20.26 -5.52
N ILE A 141 -17.48 -19.62 -5.93
CA ILE A 141 -17.65 -18.17 -5.87
C ILE A 141 -17.70 -17.69 -4.40
N ASP A 142 -18.48 -18.37 -3.56
CA ASP A 142 -18.56 -18.08 -2.13
C ASP A 142 -17.18 -18.22 -1.46
N ASP A 143 -16.45 -19.29 -1.75
CA ASP A 143 -15.08 -19.53 -1.25
C ASP A 143 -14.10 -18.43 -1.69
N ILE A 144 -14.24 -17.91 -2.92
CA ILE A 144 -13.43 -16.80 -3.44
C ILE A 144 -13.76 -15.48 -2.72
N GLN A 145 -15.03 -15.24 -2.41
CA GLN A 145 -15.45 -14.07 -1.63
C GLN A 145 -14.96 -14.15 -0.17
N GLU A 146 -15.09 -15.32 0.47
CA GLU A 146 -14.71 -15.52 1.87
C GLU A 146 -13.20 -15.44 2.10
N LYS A 147 -12.36 -16.04 1.23
CA LYS A 147 -10.89 -16.00 1.34
C LYS A 147 -10.28 -14.61 1.14
N ARG A 148 -11.08 -13.60 0.78
CA ARG A 148 -10.63 -12.26 0.40
C ARG A 148 -10.87 -11.20 1.49
N VAL A 149 -11.70 -11.52 2.48
CA VAL A 149 -11.93 -10.74 3.70
C VAL A 149 -10.78 -10.96 4.69
#